data_AF-A0A7S4UBG5-F1
#
_entry.id   AF-A0A7S4UBG5-F1
#
_cell.length_a   1.000
_cell.length_b   1.000
_cell.length_c   1.000
_cell.angle_alpha   90.00
_cell.angle_beta   90.00
_cell.angle_gamma   90.00
#
_symmetry.space_group_name_H-M   'P 1'
#
loop_
_entity.id
_entity.type
_entity.pdbx_description
1 polymer ?
#
loop_
_entity_poly.entity_id
_entity_poly.type
_entity_poly.pdbx_seq_one_letter_code
_entity_poly.pdbx_strand_id
1 'polypeptide(L)'
;MNYLTSFFFPPSSPPSPLPSPIPISSLLSPSPSLETSRELLRQLTTHNFALLRPSSEGKEVILGAREKAKEFFDLPYGEKKKSELPPIKGEIYDKKRNRGYVPHSNQEYYKMRVIDTPENYPENPEGIAQSYIEGIEYMHSVVRAALNIVGEGEDGRREKMGEGSRKQKEKEKEK
;
A
#
# COMPACT_ATOMS: atom_id res chain seq x y z
N MET A 1 -3.90 38.13 -0.26
CA MET A 1 -3.52 37.36 0.94
C MET A 1 -3.25 35.93 0.50
N ASN A 2 -1.98 35.56 0.34
CA ASN A 2 -1.56 34.19 0.01
C ASN A 2 -0.66 33.72 1.15
N TYR A 3 -1.11 32.76 1.96
CA TYR A 3 -0.26 32.06 2.91
C TYR A 3 0.34 30.85 2.21
N LEU A 4 1.50 31.05 1.57
CA LEU A 4 2.40 29.95 1.20
C LEU A 4 3.39 29.78 2.34
N THR A 5 3.09 28.88 3.29
CA THR A 5 4.08 28.43 4.28
C THR A 5 4.97 27.39 3.61
N SER A 6 6.06 27.86 3.01
CA SER A 6 7.19 27.03 2.58
C SER A 6 8.01 26.65 3.82
N PHE A 7 7.99 25.37 4.20
CA PHE A 7 8.93 24.86 5.19
C PHE A 7 10.23 24.48 4.49
N PHE A 8 11.21 25.38 4.56
CA PHE A 8 12.59 25.11 4.19
C PHE A 8 13.32 24.66 5.46
N PHE A 9 13.70 23.38 5.55
CA PHE A 9 14.59 22.90 6.61
C PHE A 9 16.01 22.75 6.03
N PRO A 10 17.03 23.40 6.61
CA PRO A 10 18.41 23.33 6.11
C PRO A 10 18.98 21.90 6.28
N PRO A 11 19.91 21.45 5.41
CA PRO A 11 20.52 20.14 5.56
C PRO A 11 21.66 20.24 6.58
N SER A 12 21.44 19.73 7.79
CA SER A 12 22.52 19.59 8.77
C SER A 12 22.32 18.33 9.62
N SER A 13 22.48 17.16 9.01
CA SER A 13 22.69 15.91 9.74
C SER A 13 23.43 14.89 8.87
N PRO A 14 24.28 14.02 9.45
CA PRO A 14 24.83 12.83 8.77
C PRO A 14 23.69 11.99 8.16
N PRO A 15 23.96 11.06 7.20
CA PRO A 15 22.91 10.21 6.65
C PRO A 15 22.18 9.55 7.82
N SER A 16 20.91 9.94 8.03
CA SER A 16 20.12 9.36 9.11
C SER A 16 20.13 7.84 8.88
N PRO A 17 20.47 7.03 9.90
CA PRO A 17 20.37 5.59 9.74
C PRO A 17 18.97 5.27 9.22
N LEU A 18 18.89 4.35 8.24
CA LEU A 18 17.61 3.90 7.71
C LEU A 18 16.69 3.56 8.89
N PRO A 19 15.42 3.96 8.84
CA PRO A 19 14.52 3.70 9.95
C PRO A 19 14.35 2.19 10.17
N SER A 20 14.16 1.79 11.43
CA SER A 20 13.95 0.39 11.77
C SER A 20 12.67 -0.15 11.13
N PRO A 21 12.68 -1.33 10.47
CA PRO A 21 11.48 -1.85 9.81
C PRO A 21 10.35 -2.19 10.78
N ILE A 22 9.17 -1.61 10.55
CA ILE A 22 7.95 -1.88 11.30
C ILE A 22 7.35 -3.20 10.79
N PRO A 23 7.12 -4.22 11.64
CA PRO A 23 6.42 -5.43 11.22
C PRO A 23 5.01 -5.11 10.73
N ILE A 24 4.64 -5.60 9.54
CA ILE A 24 3.30 -5.42 9.00
C ILE A 24 2.23 -6.06 9.92
N SER A 25 2.55 -7.18 10.56
CA SER A 25 1.65 -7.82 11.53
C SER A 25 1.27 -6.90 12.70
N SER A 26 2.19 -6.03 13.13
CA SER A 26 1.90 -5.03 14.17
C SER A 26 0.94 -3.95 13.68
N LEU A 27 1.00 -3.58 12.40
CA LEU A 27 0.09 -2.61 11.77
C LEU A 27 -1.30 -3.18 11.52
N LEU A 28 -1.37 -4.45 11.10
CA LEU A 28 -2.62 -5.14 10.79
C LEU A 28 -3.34 -5.68 12.04
N SER A 29 -2.75 -5.54 13.23
CA SER A 29 -3.41 -5.88 14.49
C SER A 29 -4.74 -5.12 14.63
N PRO A 30 -5.81 -5.75 15.14
CA PRO A 30 -7.07 -5.05 15.44
C PRO A 30 -6.89 -3.89 16.43
N SER A 31 -5.83 -3.94 17.25
CA SER A 31 -5.38 -2.84 18.09
C SER A 31 -3.85 -2.72 18.01
N PRO A 32 -3.31 -1.91 17.08
CA PRO A 32 -1.87 -1.71 16.98
C PRO A 32 -1.35 -0.97 18.22
N SER A 33 -0.17 -1.35 18.71
CA SER A 33 0.40 -0.75 19.92
C SER A 33 0.70 0.74 19.75
N LEU A 34 0.73 1.48 20.87
CA LEU A 34 1.13 2.89 20.87
C LEU A 34 2.54 3.08 20.30
N GLU A 35 3.44 2.15 20.61
CA GLU A 35 4.81 2.13 20.09
C GLU A 35 4.85 1.99 18.57
N THR A 36 4.10 1.02 18.02
CA THR A 36 3.99 0.83 16.56
C THR A 36 3.47 2.10 15.88
N SER A 37 2.49 2.74 16.51
CA SER A 37 1.86 3.95 16.00
C SER A 37 2.82 5.13 15.99
N ARG A 38 3.54 5.33 17.11
CA ARG A 38 4.56 6.37 17.25
C ARG A 38 5.69 6.18 16.25
N GLU A 39 6.17 4.95 16.10
CA GLU A 39 7.25 4.67 15.16
C GLU A 39 6.82 4.92 13.71
N LEU A 40 5.61 4.52 13.32
CA LEU A 40 5.06 4.86 12.00
C LEU A 40 5.00 6.37 11.78
N LEU A 41 4.42 7.11 12.73
CA LEU A 41 4.29 8.57 12.64
C LEU A 41 5.67 9.25 12.60
N ARG A 42 6.62 8.80 13.42
CA ARG A 42 8.00 9.29 13.45
C ARG A 42 8.70 9.07 12.12
N GLN A 43 8.56 7.89 11.53
CA GLN A 43 9.18 7.60 10.24
C GLN A 43 8.60 8.48 9.12
N LEU A 44 7.28 8.63 9.09
CA LEU A 44 6.61 9.49 8.12
C LEU A 44 7.01 10.96 8.27
N THR A 45 7.11 11.49 9.49
CA THR A 45 7.51 12.89 9.72
C THR A 45 9.00 13.15 9.52
N THR A 46 9.85 12.16 9.82
CA THR A 46 11.32 12.31 9.73
C THR A 46 11.85 12.00 8.33
N HIS A 47 11.30 10.97 7.68
CA HIS A 47 11.85 10.42 6.44
C HIS A 47 10.91 10.59 5.22
N ASN A 48 9.66 11.03 5.39
CA ASN A 48 8.62 11.05 4.36
C ASN A 48 8.25 9.66 3.80
N PHE A 49 8.78 8.58 4.39
CA PHE A 49 8.44 7.20 4.09
C PHE A 49 8.50 6.37 5.38
N ALA A 50 7.85 5.21 5.36
CA ALA A 50 7.97 4.21 6.41
C ALA A 50 8.55 2.92 5.83
N LEU A 51 9.48 2.29 6.56
CA LEU A 51 10.04 1.01 6.18
C LEU A 51 9.22 -0.10 6.83
N LEU A 52 8.59 -0.93 6.00
CA LEU A 52 7.74 -2.02 6.46
C LEU A 52 8.41 -3.37 6.24
N ARG A 53 8.25 -4.26 7.20
CA ARG A 53 8.73 -5.64 7.13
C ARG A 53 7.54 -6.59 6.92
N PRO A 54 7.47 -7.29 5.78
CA PRO A 54 6.40 -8.24 5.53
C PRO A 54 6.46 -9.44 6.48
N SER A 55 5.29 -10.03 6.73
CA SER A 55 5.18 -11.37 7.31
C SER A 55 5.70 -12.42 6.33
N SER A 56 5.88 -13.67 6.77
CA SER A 56 6.23 -14.78 5.87
C SER A 56 5.21 -14.92 4.73
N GLU A 57 3.91 -14.90 5.08
CA GLU A 57 2.82 -14.93 4.10
C GLU A 57 2.86 -13.72 3.15
N GLY A 58 3.04 -12.51 3.68
CA GLY A 58 3.16 -11.31 2.85
C GLY A 58 4.36 -11.35 1.91
N LYS A 59 5.47 -11.97 2.36
CA LYS A 59 6.65 -12.19 1.53
C LYS A 59 6.34 -13.16 0.41
N GLU A 60 5.62 -14.26 0.67
CA GLU A 60 5.19 -15.21 -0.35
C GLU A 60 4.30 -14.55 -1.40
N VAL A 61 3.32 -13.74 -0.99
CA VAL A 61 2.46 -12.96 -1.91
C VAL A 61 3.29 -12.02 -2.80
N ILE A 62 4.21 -11.27 -2.21
CA ILE A 62 5.07 -10.33 -2.96
C ILE A 62 5.99 -11.07 -3.93
N LEU A 63 6.59 -12.18 -3.51
CA LEU A 63 7.47 -12.99 -4.34
C LEU A 63 6.71 -13.67 -5.47
N GLY A 64 5.54 -14.25 -5.20
CA GLY A 64 4.69 -14.87 -6.22
C GLY A 64 4.24 -13.85 -7.27
N ALA A 65 3.81 -12.66 -6.85
CA ALA A 65 3.47 -11.58 -7.79
C ALA A 65 4.67 -11.16 -8.66
N ARG A 66 5.88 -11.13 -8.09
CA ARG A 66 7.12 -10.84 -8.82
C ARG A 66 7.47 -11.93 -9.83
N GLU A 67 7.34 -13.21 -9.44
CA GLU A 67 7.59 -14.35 -10.31
C GLU A 67 6.61 -14.36 -11.49
N LYS A 68 5.32 -14.16 -11.24
CA LYS A 68 4.31 -14.03 -12.29
C LYS A 68 4.51 -12.84 -13.21
N ALA A 69 4.94 -11.71 -12.66
CA ALA A 69 5.33 -10.55 -13.48
C ALA A 69 6.49 -10.91 -14.42
N LYS A 70 7.53 -11.58 -13.90
CA LYS A 70 8.67 -12.04 -14.69
C LYS A 70 8.23 -13.01 -15.79
N GLU A 71 7.46 -14.04 -15.45
CA GLU A 71 6.94 -15.02 -16.41
C GLU A 71 6.19 -14.33 -17.56
N PHE A 72 5.30 -13.39 -17.25
CA PHE A 72 4.57 -12.64 -18.25
C PHE A 72 5.49 -11.80 -19.15
N PHE A 73 6.45 -11.07 -18.58
CA PHE A 73 7.33 -10.20 -19.37
C PHE A 73 8.35 -10.97 -20.22
N ASP A 74 8.68 -12.21 -19.82
CA ASP A 74 9.50 -13.14 -20.59
C ASP A 74 8.73 -13.74 -21.80
N LEU A 75 7.40 -13.60 -21.87
CA LEU A 75 6.62 -14.07 -23.02
C LEU A 75 6.97 -13.30 -24.32
N PRO A 76 6.83 -13.94 -25.50
CA PRO A 76 6.94 -13.25 -26.78
C PRO A 76 5.95 -12.08 -26.88
N TYR A 77 6.34 -11.01 -27.59
CA TYR A 77 5.51 -9.82 -27.75
C TYR A 77 4.07 -10.13 -28.22
N GLY A 78 3.91 -11.08 -29.14
CA GLY A 78 2.59 -11.50 -29.65
C GLY A 78 1.68 -12.08 -28.57
N GLU A 79 2.23 -12.78 -27.57
CA GLU A 79 1.49 -13.32 -26.43
C GLU A 79 1.13 -12.21 -25.43
N LYS A 80 2.10 -11.34 -25.09
CA LYS A 80 1.86 -10.17 -24.21
C LYS A 80 0.78 -9.25 -24.77
N LYS A 81 0.76 -9.07 -26.09
CA LYS A 81 -0.21 -8.23 -26.80
C LYS A 81 -1.65 -8.73 -26.68
N LYS A 82 -1.89 -10.02 -26.42
CA LYS A 82 -3.26 -10.54 -26.20
C LYS A 82 -3.90 -9.92 -24.96
N SER A 83 -3.10 -9.52 -23.98
CA SER A 83 -3.57 -8.81 -22.79
C SER A 83 -3.69 -7.28 -23.00
N GLU A 84 -3.51 -6.75 -24.21
CA GLU A 84 -3.73 -5.32 -24.50
C GLU A 84 -5.24 -5.06 -24.65
N LEU A 85 -5.82 -4.27 -23.74
CA LEU A 85 -7.23 -3.88 -23.85
C LEU A 85 -7.41 -2.61 -24.68
N PRO A 86 -8.44 -2.54 -25.53
CA PRO A 86 -8.67 -1.37 -26.37
C PRO A 86 -8.98 -0.12 -25.52
N PRO A 87 -8.66 1.08 -26.01
CA PRO A 87 -9.11 2.32 -25.40
C PRO A 87 -10.64 2.38 -25.43
N ILE A 88 -11.26 2.64 -24.28
CA ILE A 88 -12.72 2.74 -24.20
C ILE A 88 -13.16 4.15 -24.60
N LYS A 89 -13.97 4.27 -25.65
CA LYS A 89 -14.55 5.55 -26.11
C LYS A 89 -15.76 5.95 -25.24
N GLY A 90 -15.74 7.15 -24.66
CA GLY A 90 -16.89 7.73 -23.94
C GLY A 90 -16.55 9.07 -23.29
N GLU A 91 -17.46 10.04 -23.40
CA GLU A 91 -17.23 11.44 -23.03
C GLU A 91 -17.34 11.73 -21.51
N ILE A 92 -16.65 12.79 -21.11
CA ILE A 92 -16.71 13.57 -19.85
C ILE A 92 -15.82 13.11 -18.68
N TYR A 93 -15.40 11.84 -18.59
CA TYR A 93 -14.24 11.45 -17.77
C TYR A 93 -13.30 10.56 -18.58
N ASP A 94 -12.38 11.22 -19.27
CA ASP A 94 -11.33 10.67 -20.13
C ASP A 94 -10.23 9.91 -19.33
N LYS A 95 -10.62 9.21 -18.27
CA LYS A 95 -9.74 8.44 -17.36
C LYS A 95 -9.65 6.97 -17.77
N LYS A 96 -9.90 6.60 -19.03
CA LYS A 96 -9.79 5.22 -19.53
C LYS A 96 -8.54 5.05 -20.41
N ARG A 97 -7.35 5.11 -19.79
CA ARG A 97 -6.07 4.87 -20.47
C ARG A 97 -5.39 3.63 -19.92
N ASN A 98 -5.27 2.63 -20.80
CA ASN A 98 -4.33 1.51 -20.79
C ASN A 98 -4.52 0.54 -19.62
N ARG A 99 -5.32 -0.50 -19.83
CA ARG A 99 -5.38 -1.67 -18.95
C ARG A 99 -4.72 -2.86 -19.66
N GLY A 100 -4.06 -3.72 -18.90
CA GLY A 100 -3.26 -4.82 -19.42
C GLY A 100 -1.90 -4.38 -19.93
N TYR A 101 -1.42 -5.02 -20.99
CA TYR A 101 -0.08 -4.77 -21.53
C TYR A 101 0.01 -3.42 -22.25
N VAL A 102 1.07 -2.67 -21.95
CA VAL A 102 1.34 -1.35 -22.51
C VAL A 102 2.77 -1.34 -23.05
N PRO A 103 2.96 -1.50 -24.37
CA PRO A 103 4.27 -1.34 -24.97
C PRO A 103 4.63 0.15 -25.06
N HIS A 104 5.79 0.54 -24.55
CA HIS A 104 6.39 1.85 -24.76
C HIS A 104 7.74 1.67 -25.47
N SER A 105 8.17 2.69 -26.22
CA SER A 105 9.42 2.68 -26.99
C SER A 105 10.67 2.17 -26.25
N ASN A 106 10.77 2.41 -24.93
CA ASN A 106 11.95 2.06 -24.13
C ASN A 106 11.64 1.16 -22.91
N GLN A 107 10.36 0.90 -22.63
CA GLN A 107 9.91 0.17 -21.44
C GLN A 107 8.58 -0.50 -21.74
N GLU A 108 8.25 -1.56 -21.01
CA GLU A 108 6.94 -2.18 -21.06
C GLU A 108 6.31 -2.20 -19.68
N TYR A 109 4.99 -2.04 -19.64
CA TYR A 109 4.24 -2.01 -18.40
C TYR A 109 3.03 -2.92 -18.49
N TYR A 110 2.64 -3.48 -17.35
CA TYR A 110 1.34 -4.08 -17.16
C TYR A 110 0.56 -3.18 -16.21
N LYS A 111 -0.59 -2.68 -16.65
CA LYS A 111 -1.39 -1.72 -15.88
C LYS A 111 -2.75 -2.29 -15.57
N MET A 112 -3.10 -2.36 -14.29
CA MET A 112 -4.42 -2.81 -13.86
C MET A 112 -4.98 -1.85 -12.81
N ARG A 113 -6.30 -1.70 -12.77
CA ARG A 113 -7.00 -0.98 -11.71
C ARG A 113 -7.85 -1.98 -10.95
N VAL A 114 -7.66 -2.03 -9.64
CA VAL A 114 -8.38 -2.96 -8.75
C VAL A 114 -9.77 -2.44 -8.36
N ILE A 115 -10.13 -1.22 -8.77
CA ILE A 115 -11.51 -0.69 -8.64
C ILE A 115 -12.41 -1.18 -9.79
N ASP A 116 -11.83 -1.80 -10.82
CA ASP A 116 -12.60 -2.33 -11.93
C ASP A 116 -13.24 -3.67 -11.55
N THR A 117 -14.43 -3.97 -12.11
CA THR A 117 -15.09 -5.26 -11.89
C THR A 117 -14.33 -6.39 -12.59
N PRO A 118 -14.42 -7.66 -12.15
CA PRO A 118 -13.67 -8.77 -12.74
C PRO A 118 -13.86 -8.93 -14.26
N GLU A 119 -15.03 -8.55 -14.79
CA GLU A 119 -15.32 -8.61 -16.24
C GLU A 119 -14.49 -7.61 -17.06
N ASN A 120 -13.80 -6.68 -16.39
CA ASN A 120 -12.95 -5.67 -17.00
C ASN A 120 -11.45 -6.00 -16.94
N TYR A 121 -11.08 -7.16 -16.37
CA TYR A 121 -9.69 -7.59 -16.30
C TYR A 121 -9.20 -8.14 -17.64
N PRO A 122 -7.93 -7.89 -18.02
CA PRO A 122 -7.38 -8.43 -19.26
C PRO A 122 -7.42 -9.95 -19.25
N GLU A 123 -7.56 -10.58 -20.43
CA GLU A 123 -7.37 -12.02 -20.56
C GLU A 123 -5.98 -12.40 -20.01
N ASN A 124 -5.98 -13.48 -19.21
CA ASN A 124 -4.93 -13.78 -18.24
C ASN A 124 -4.18 -15.07 -18.65
N PRO A 125 -3.20 -15.00 -19.56
CA PRO A 125 -2.54 -16.20 -20.07
C PRO A 125 -1.73 -16.96 -19.01
N GLU A 126 -1.29 -16.32 -17.92
CA GLU A 126 -0.30 -16.92 -16.97
C GLU A 126 -0.63 -16.72 -15.48
N GLY A 127 -1.84 -16.25 -15.16
CA GLY A 127 -2.22 -15.95 -13.77
C GLY A 127 -1.71 -14.60 -13.24
N ILE A 128 -0.98 -13.80 -14.05
CA ILE A 128 -0.43 -12.49 -13.63
C ILE A 128 -1.50 -11.57 -13.06
N ALA A 129 -2.70 -11.51 -13.65
CA ALA A 129 -3.76 -10.65 -13.14
C ALA A 129 -4.18 -11.07 -11.73
N GLN A 130 -4.31 -12.38 -11.48
CA GLN A 130 -4.70 -12.93 -10.18
C GLN A 130 -3.65 -12.67 -9.11
N SER A 131 -2.36 -12.96 -9.38
CA SER A 131 -1.29 -12.68 -8.41
C SER A 131 -1.10 -11.18 -8.19
N TYR A 132 -1.38 -10.34 -9.19
CA TYR A 132 -1.37 -8.89 -9.05
C TYR A 132 -2.55 -8.38 -8.21
N ILE A 133 -3.74 -9.00 -8.31
CA ILE A 133 -4.89 -8.72 -7.43
C ILE A 133 -4.51 -9.05 -5.99
N GLU A 134 -4.04 -10.28 -5.71
CA GLU A 134 -3.66 -10.72 -4.37
C GLU A 134 -2.58 -9.81 -3.76
N GLY A 135 -1.57 -9.47 -4.56
CA GLY A 135 -0.53 -8.52 -4.16
C GLY A 135 -1.07 -7.13 -3.83
N ILE A 136 -1.98 -6.60 -4.66
CA ILE A 136 -2.58 -5.28 -4.41
C ILE A 136 -3.50 -5.33 -3.20
N GLU A 137 -4.32 -6.36 -3.03
CA GLU A 137 -5.22 -6.50 -1.87
C GLU A 137 -4.42 -6.54 -0.57
N TYR A 138 -3.33 -7.32 -0.55
CA TYR A 138 -2.39 -7.33 0.56
C TYR A 138 -1.84 -5.93 0.82
N MET A 139 -1.26 -5.26 -0.18
CA MET A 139 -0.70 -3.92 -0.03
C MET A 139 -1.76 -2.87 0.38
N HIS A 140 -2.97 -2.97 -0.15
CA HIS A 140 -4.08 -2.07 0.17
C HIS A 140 -4.53 -2.23 1.63
N SER A 141 -4.55 -3.46 2.16
CA SER A 141 -4.82 -3.70 3.58
C SER A 141 -3.80 -3.01 4.48
N VAL A 142 -2.51 -3.07 4.12
CA VAL A 142 -1.40 -2.45 4.84
C VAL A 142 -1.48 -0.93 4.77
N VAL A 143 -1.72 -0.37 3.58
CA VAL A 143 -1.88 1.08 3.40
C VAL A 143 -3.08 1.60 4.16
N ARG A 144 -4.23 0.91 4.09
CA ARG A 144 -5.43 1.29 4.85
C ARG A 144 -5.16 1.27 6.35
N ALA A 145 -4.50 0.23 6.86
CA ALA A 145 -4.13 0.16 8.27
C ALA A 145 -3.24 1.33 8.68
N ALA A 146 -2.18 1.63 7.90
CA ALA A 146 -1.30 2.77 8.15
C ALA A 146 -2.05 4.11 8.12
N LEU A 147 -2.93 4.33 7.15
CA LEU A 147 -3.74 5.55 7.04
C LEU A 147 -4.69 5.71 8.23
N ASN A 148 -5.25 4.62 8.76
CA ASN A 148 -6.06 4.69 9.98
C ASN A 148 -5.23 5.16 11.18
N ILE A 149 -3.98 4.69 11.33
CA ILE A 149 -3.07 5.17 12.38
C ILE A 149 -2.79 6.67 12.20
N VAL A 150 -2.47 7.09 10.97
CA VAL A 150 -2.16 8.48 10.66
C VAL A 150 -3.36 9.38 10.91
N GLY A 151 -4.56 8.97 10.50
CA GLY A 151 -5.79 9.73 10.67
C GLY A 151 -6.24 9.85 12.13
N GLU A 152 -5.99 8.84 12.95
CA GLU A 152 -6.28 8.90 14.40
C GLU A 152 -5.30 9.81 15.16
N GLY A 153 -4.06 9.94 14.67
CA GLY A 153 -3.00 10.67 15.34
C GLY A 153 -2.54 10.03 16.66
N GLU A 154 -1.51 10.60 17.28
CA GLU A 154 -0.97 10.06 18.53
C GLU A 154 -1.92 10.29 19.72
N ASP A 155 -2.48 11.49 19.83
CA ASP A 155 -3.32 11.88 20.97
C ASP A 155 -4.66 11.15 20.98
N GLY A 156 -5.33 11.02 19.82
CA GLY A 156 -6.57 10.25 19.70
C GLY A 156 -6.41 8.77 20.07
N ARG A 157 -5.22 8.19 19.89
CA ARG A 157 -4.93 6.82 20.35
C ARG A 157 -4.63 6.70 21.83
N ARG A 158 -3.93 7.68 22.42
CA ARG A 158 -3.69 7.73 23.86
C ARG A 158 -5.00 7.78 24.64
N GLU A 159 -5.97 8.55 24.16
CA GLU A 159 -7.32 8.65 24.74
C GLU A 159 -8.08 7.32 24.69
N LYS A 160 -8.18 6.67 23.52
CA LYS A 160 -8.87 5.38 23.35
C LYS A 160 -8.29 4.26 24.22
N MET A 161 -6.95 4.17 24.32
CA MET A 161 -6.30 3.17 25.18
C MET A 161 -6.45 3.47 26.67
N GLY A 162 -6.48 4.76 27.05
CA GLY A 162 -6.75 5.20 28.42
C GLY A 162 -8.19 4.88 28.86
N GLU A 163 -9.17 5.07 27.98
CA GLU A 163 -10.58 4.73 28.24
C GLU A 163 -10.81 3.22 28.36
N GLY A 164 -10.18 2.42 27.49
CA GLY A 164 -10.26 0.95 27.57
C GLY A 164 -9.74 0.42 28.90
N SER A 165 -8.62 0.96 29.38
CA SER A 165 -8.02 0.60 30.67
C SER A 165 -8.89 1.00 31.87
N ARG A 166 -9.61 2.13 31.79
CA ARG A 166 -10.54 2.57 32.85
C ARG A 166 -11.77 1.67 32.92
N LYS A 167 -12.41 1.37 31.79
CA LYS A 167 -13.58 0.49 31.71
C LYS A 167 -13.28 -0.95 32.16
N GLN A 168 -12.07 -1.44 31.92
CA GLN A 168 -11.66 -2.77 32.36
C GLN A 168 -11.46 -2.82 33.90
N LYS A 169 -10.85 -1.79 34.48
CA LYS A 169 -10.71 -1.66 35.95
C LYS A 169 -12.04 -1.48 36.67
N GLU A 170 -13.02 -0.84 36.05
CA GLU A 170 -14.38 -0.72 36.61
C GLU A 170 -15.10 -2.08 36.61
N LYS A 171 -14.99 -2.86 35.54
CA LYS A 171 -15.56 -4.22 35.47
C LYS A 171 -14.92 -5.23 36.44
N GLU A 172 -13.63 -5.08 36.76
CA GLU A 172 -12.95 -5.91 37.77
C GLU A 172 -13.35 -5.55 39.20
N LYS A 173 -13.85 -4.34 39.45
CA LYS A 173 -14.34 -3.91 40.79
C LYS A 173 -15.79 -4.30 41.07
N GLU A 174 -16.56 -4.67 40.05
CA GLU A 174 -17.95 -5.13 40.17
C GLU A 174 -18.09 -6.65 40.28
N LYS A 175 -16.97 -7.39 40.31
CA LYS A 175 -16.91 -8.84 40.59
C LYS A 175 -16.33 -9.08 41.97
#